data_AF-C9SNY7-F1
#
_entry.id   AF-C9SNY7-F1
#
_cell.length_a   1.000
_cell.length_b   1.000
_cell.length_c   1.000
_cell.angle_alpha   90.00
_cell.angle_beta   90.00
_cell.angle_gamma   90.00
#
_symmetry.space_group_name_H-M   'P 1'
#
loop_
_entity.id
_entity.type
_entity.pdbx_description
1 polymer ?
#
loop_
_entity_poly.entity_id
_entity_poly.type
_entity_poly.pdbx_seq_one_letter_code
_entity_poly.pdbx_strand_id
1 'polypeptide(L)'
;MPNSPPPALLPPPEGIFRSFDDLLSSVQRVAKDQGYGVVKLRASNYRDGKPTRYDLVCDRGGVKYNSTAKKRNPSTRKVDCPWRAKAVCEVQLGNQWRFAVQESRHNHEPRVATALPGQENTPLAQSMRSFTNKIDRLSHDMSGSFMRIEQALDNMNKRLENLENRIGSYEPRFQNMEGRLQNIEARSGGMDLPDMNDVDARLLQGGVM
;
A
#
# COMPACT_ATOMS: atom_id res chain seq x y z
N MET A 1 0.14 -53.94 -5.54
CA MET A 1 1.30 -53.08 -5.24
C MET A 1 2.29 -53.20 -6.39
N PRO A 2 2.76 -52.09 -6.97
CA PRO A 2 4.20 -51.91 -7.04
C PRO A 2 4.57 -50.53 -6.51
N ASN A 3 5.22 -50.55 -5.35
CA ASN A 3 5.88 -49.41 -4.74
C ASN A 3 7.23 -49.24 -5.44
N SER A 4 7.23 -48.52 -6.56
CA SER A 4 8.49 -48.10 -7.19
C SER A 4 9.17 -47.12 -6.23
N PRO A 5 10.39 -47.40 -5.73
CA PRO A 5 11.07 -46.46 -4.84
C PRO A 5 11.25 -45.13 -5.59
N PRO A 6 10.88 -43.99 -4.99
CA PRO A 6 11.07 -42.68 -5.62
C PRO A 6 12.56 -42.49 -5.96
N PRO A 7 12.89 -41.71 -7.00
CA PRO A 7 14.26 -41.50 -7.44
C PRO A 7 15.12 -41.08 -6.25
N ALA A 8 16.18 -41.88 -5.99
CA ALA A 8 17.05 -41.69 -4.85
C ALA A 8 17.91 -40.44 -5.07
N LEU A 9 17.38 -39.29 -4.63
CA LEU A 9 18.15 -38.07 -4.45
C LEU A 9 19.37 -38.40 -3.58
N LEU A 10 20.57 -38.19 -4.12
CA LEU A 10 21.80 -38.53 -3.41
C LEU A 10 22.00 -37.54 -2.25
N PRO A 11 22.18 -38.02 -1.01
CA PRO A 11 22.48 -37.13 0.10
C PRO A 11 23.86 -36.47 -0.08
N PRO A 12 24.07 -35.27 0.48
CA PRO A 12 25.37 -34.61 0.43
C PRO A 12 26.40 -35.44 1.21
N PRO A 13 27.66 -35.48 0.78
CA PRO A 13 28.69 -36.27 1.45
C PRO A 13 28.91 -35.77 2.88
N GLU A 14 29.03 -36.72 3.81
CA GLU A 14 29.42 -36.42 5.18
C GLU A 14 30.87 -35.97 5.23
N GLY A 15 31.19 -35.05 6.15
CA GLY A 15 32.51 -34.44 6.17
C GLY A 15 32.71 -33.47 7.32
N ILE A 16 33.97 -33.02 7.43
CA ILE A 16 34.41 -32.03 8.41
C ILE A 16 34.81 -30.76 7.65
N PHE A 17 34.32 -29.62 8.13
CA PHE A 17 34.45 -28.32 7.48
C PHE A 17 35.06 -27.30 8.44
N ARG A 18 35.75 -26.31 7.87
CA ARG A 18 36.46 -25.29 8.66
C ARG A 18 35.49 -24.30 9.33
N SER A 19 34.36 -24.04 8.70
CA SER A 19 33.32 -23.16 9.20
C SER A 19 31.93 -23.71 8.85
N PHE A 20 30.91 -23.21 9.54
CA PHE A 20 29.53 -23.56 9.23
C PHE A 20 29.10 -23.05 7.85
N ASP A 21 29.63 -21.90 7.42
CA ASP A 21 29.29 -21.30 6.13
C ASP A 21 29.83 -22.13 4.96
N ASP A 22 31.06 -22.63 5.10
CA ASP A 22 31.70 -23.56 4.15
C ASP A 22 30.93 -24.89 4.06
N LEU A 23 30.57 -25.47 5.21
CA LEU A 23 29.70 -26.65 5.31
C LEU A 23 28.39 -26.43 4.57
N LEU A 24 27.69 -25.34 4.90
CA LEU A 24 26.37 -25.07 4.34
C LEU A 24 26.45 -24.84 2.82
N SER A 25 27.44 -24.08 2.36
CA SER A 25 27.66 -23.81 0.94
C SER A 25 27.96 -25.08 0.15
N SER A 26 28.82 -25.96 0.68
CA SER A 26 29.13 -27.24 0.05
C SER A 26 27.90 -28.15 -0.02
N VAL A 27 27.16 -28.28 1.08
CA VAL A 27 25.93 -29.07 1.19
C VAL A 27 24.84 -28.55 0.25
N GLN A 28 24.63 -27.23 0.21
CA GLN A 28 23.63 -26.61 -0.66
C GLN A 28 23.98 -26.74 -2.14
N ARG A 29 25.26 -26.70 -2.51
CA ARG A 29 25.71 -26.94 -3.88
C ARG A 29 25.32 -28.34 -4.34
N VAL A 30 25.69 -29.38 -3.58
CA VAL A 30 25.37 -30.78 -3.92
C VAL A 30 23.85 -30.99 -3.94
N ALA A 31 23.13 -30.46 -2.96
CA ALA A 31 21.67 -30.56 -2.92
C ALA A 31 21.02 -29.90 -4.16
N LYS A 32 21.53 -28.75 -4.59
CA LYS A 32 21.04 -28.04 -5.78
C LYS A 32 21.26 -28.84 -7.06
N ASP A 33 22.43 -29.48 -7.21
CA ASP A 33 22.73 -30.34 -8.36
C ASP A 33 21.80 -31.57 -8.41
N GLN A 34 21.42 -32.08 -7.24
CA GLN A 34 20.42 -33.14 -7.08
C GLN A 34 18.97 -32.62 -7.18
N GLY A 35 18.75 -31.31 -7.28
CA GLY A 35 17.41 -30.73 -7.43
C GLY A 35 16.62 -30.56 -6.13
N TYR A 36 17.24 -30.47 -4.96
CA TYR A 36 16.54 -30.11 -3.73
C TYR A 36 17.26 -29.01 -2.96
N GLY A 37 16.55 -28.32 -2.07
CA GLY A 37 17.14 -27.27 -1.22
C GLY A 37 17.38 -27.78 0.20
N VAL A 38 18.44 -27.29 0.84
CA VAL A 38 18.72 -27.52 2.26
C VAL A 38 18.63 -26.21 3.03
N VAL A 39 17.85 -26.19 4.11
CA VAL A 39 17.59 -25.01 4.94
C VAL A 39 17.83 -25.29 6.42
N LYS A 40 18.14 -24.24 7.20
CA LYS A 40 18.33 -24.32 8.65
C LYS A 40 16.97 -24.41 9.34
N LEU A 41 16.73 -25.49 10.10
CA LEU A 41 15.51 -25.66 10.88
C LEU A 41 15.62 -25.04 12.26
N ARG A 42 16.65 -25.45 13.02
CA ARG A 42 16.86 -24.98 14.39
C ARG A 42 18.35 -24.86 14.69
N ALA A 43 18.69 -23.87 15.50
CA ALA A 43 19.98 -23.71 16.14
C ALA A 43 19.86 -24.18 17.59
N SER A 44 20.89 -24.85 18.10
CA SER A 44 20.89 -25.41 19.46
C SER A 44 22.31 -25.52 20.01
N ASN A 45 22.41 -25.87 21.30
CA ASN A 45 23.67 -26.07 22.01
C ASN A 45 24.56 -24.82 21.92
N TYR A 46 24.19 -23.76 22.65
CA TYR A 46 24.91 -22.49 22.58
C TYR A 46 26.12 -22.50 23.51
N ARG A 47 27.25 -21.96 23.04
CA ARG A 47 28.46 -21.68 23.83
C ARG A 47 28.89 -20.26 23.54
N ASP A 48 29.15 -19.47 24.58
CA ASP A 48 29.54 -18.05 24.46
C ASP A 48 28.58 -17.24 23.55
N GLY A 49 27.28 -17.50 23.67
CA GLY A 49 26.24 -16.88 22.84
C GLY A 49 26.19 -17.35 21.38
N LYS A 50 27.09 -18.24 20.95
CA LYS A 50 27.14 -18.77 19.58
C LYS A 50 26.56 -20.19 19.51
N PRO A 51 25.69 -20.50 18.53
CA PRO A 51 25.16 -21.84 18.35
C PRO A 51 26.25 -22.81 17.87
N THR A 52 26.37 -23.96 18.52
CA THR A 52 27.33 -25.02 18.15
C THR A 52 26.66 -26.18 17.42
N ARG A 53 25.34 -26.16 17.25
CA ARG A 53 24.63 -27.17 16.46
C ARG A 53 23.51 -26.56 15.63
N TYR A 54 23.44 -26.97 14.37
CA TYR A 54 22.32 -26.69 13.47
C TYR A 54 21.69 -27.99 12.97
N ASP A 55 20.38 -28.05 13.03
CA ASP A 55 19.64 -29.10 12.33
C ASP A 55 19.17 -28.55 10.98
N LEU A 56 19.43 -29.32 9.93
CA LEU A 56 19.19 -28.98 8.54
C LEU A 56 18.07 -29.87 7.99
N VAL A 57 17.20 -29.29 7.18
CA VAL A 57 16.05 -29.98 6.56
C VAL A 57 15.95 -29.63 5.08
N CYS A 58 15.19 -30.45 4.35
CA CYS A 58 14.81 -30.11 2.99
C CYS A 58 13.90 -28.88 2.97
N ASP A 59 13.98 -28.06 1.92
CA ASP A 59 13.12 -26.90 1.68
C ASP A 59 11.63 -27.26 1.58
N ARG A 60 11.31 -28.50 1.19
CA ARG A 60 9.95 -29.06 1.18
C ARG A 60 9.60 -29.79 2.50
N GLY A 61 10.47 -29.69 3.51
CA GLY A 61 10.27 -30.28 4.83
C GLY A 61 9.26 -29.53 5.70
N GLY A 62 8.65 -30.28 6.62
CA GLY A 62 7.67 -29.79 7.58
C GLY A 62 6.26 -29.61 7.01
N VAL A 63 5.32 -29.31 7.89
CA VAL A 63 3.89 -29.25 7.57
C VAL A 63 3.47 -27.83 7.15
N LYS A 64 2.50 -27.74 6.23
CA LYS A 64 1.81 -26.49 5.87
C LYS A 64 1.09 -25.94 7.10
N TYR A 65 1.34 -24.68 7.45
CA TYR A 65 0.48 -23.97 8.39
C TYR A 65 -0.86 -23.67 7.72
N ASN A 66 -1.93 -24.28 8.22
CA ASN A 66 -3.29 -24.00 7.80
C ASN A 66 -3.85 -22.86 8.67
N SER A 67 -4.22 -21.73 8.06
CA SER A 67 -4.84 -20.62 8.78
C SER A 67 -6.29 -20.54 8.34
N THR A 68 -7.21 -20.52 9.31
CA THR A 68 -8.66 -20.40 9.11
C THR A 68 -9.07 -19.01 8.59
N ALA A 69 -8.17 -18.02 8.64
CA ALA A 69 -8.42 -16.62 8.32
C ALA A 69 -7.84 -16.20 6.96
N LYS A 70 -8.07 -16.97 5.89
CA LYS A 70 -7.44 -16.69 4.57
C LYS A 70 -8.44 -16.46 3.44
N LYS A 71 -8.49 -15.20 2.97
CA LYS A 71 -9.13 -14.79 1.70
C LYS A 71 -8.33 -15.16 0.44
N ARG A 72 -7.12 -15.72 0.57
CA ARG A 72 -6.28 -16.18 -0.55
C ARG A 72 -5.70 -17.56 -0.27
N ASN A 73 -5.63 -18.40 -1.30
CA ASN A 73 -5.16 -19.78 -1.21
C ASN A 73 -3.61 -19.82 -1.21
N PRO A 74 -2.92 -20.15 -0.09
CA PRO A 74 -1.46 -20.16 -0.06
C PRO A 74 -0.92 -21.42 -0.72
N SER A 75 -0.18 -21.24 -1.81
CA SER A 75 0.67 -22.28 -2.37
C SER A 75 1.94 -22.39 -1.52
N THR A 76 1.93 -23.26 -0.51
CA THR A 76 3.16 -23.69 0.13
C THR A 76 3.61 -25.00 -0.51
N ARG A 77 4.92 -25.12 -0.71
CA ARG A 77 5.56 -26.26 -1.37
C ARG A 77 6.03 -27.33 -0.39
N LYS A 78 5.61 -27.21 0.87
CA LYS A 78 5.90 -28.15 1.96
C LYS A 78 5.10 -29.43 1.76
N VAL A 79 5.80 -30.56 1.64
CA VAL A 79 5.22 -31.91 1.50
C VAL A 79 5.61 -32.83 2.67
N ASP A 80 6.05 -32.23 3.77
CA ASP A 80 6.59 -32.94 4.93
C ASP A 80 7.72 -33.92 4.57
N CYS A 81 8.69 -33.43 3.79
CA CYS A 81 9.85 -34.23 3.39
C CYS A 81 10.66 -34.72 4.62
N PRO A 82 10.98 -36.02 4.71
CA PRO A 82 11.65 -36.60 5.87
C PRO A 82 13.16 -36.34 5.93
N TRP A 83 13.80 -35.95 4.81
CA TRP A 83 15.24 -35.68 4.75
C TRP A 83 15.70 -34.70 5.83
N ARG A 84 16.72 -35.12 6.59
CA ARG A 84 17.27 -34.39 7.73
C ARG A 84 18.77 -34.63 7.86
N ALA A 85 19.49 -33.59 8.27
CA ALA A 85 20.90 -33.65 8.59
C ALA A 85 21.22 -32.80 9.82
N LYS A 86 22.39 -33.00 10.40
CA LYS A 86 22.95 -32.19 11.49
C LYS A 86 24.31 -31.63 11.09
N ALA A 87 24.56 -30.40 11.51
CA ALA A 87 25.87 -29.78 11.52
C ALA A 87 26.23 -29.48 12.98
N VAL A 88 27.33 -30.04 13.47
CA VAL A 88 27.78 -29.87 14.87
C VAL A 88 29.21 -29.32 14.87
N CYS A 89 29.43 -28.23 15.57
CA CYS A 89 30.75 -27.71 15.89
C CYS A 89 31.33 -28.55 17.03
N GLU A 90 32.45 -29.21 16.75
CA GLU A 90 33.08 -30.15 17.67
C GLU A 90 34.39 -29.61 18.18
N VAL A 91 34.43 -29.37 19.48
CA VAL A 91 35.59 -28.78 20.15
C VAL A 91 36.81 -29.70 20.08
N GLN A 92 36.58 -31.03 20.11
CA GLN A 92 37.66 -32.02 19.98
C GLN A 92 38.35 -32.00 18.61
N LEU A 93 37.67 -31.51 17.57
CA LEU A 93 38.22 -31.33 16.23
C LEU A 93 38.79 -29.92 16.01
N GLY A 94 39.07 -29.16 17.07
CA GLY A 94 39.58 -27.79 16.97
C GLY A 94 38.53 -26.80 16.43
N ASN A 95 37.28 -26.91 16.91
CA ASN A 95 36.14 -26.07 16.52
C ASN A 95 35.74 -26.21 15.04
N GLN A 96 36.02 -27.37 14.45
CA GLN A 96 35.56 -27.70 13.10
C GLN A 96 34.12 -28.21 13.12
N TRP A 97 33.46 -28.11 11.98
CA TRP A 97 32.06 -28.46 11.81
C TRP A 97 31.91 -29.83 11.15
N ARG A 98 31.34 -30.78 11.88
CA ARG A 98 30.98 -32.10 11.35
C ARG A 98 29.56 -32.05 10.77
N PHE A 99 29.42 -32.41 9.50
CA PHE A 99 28.15 -32.66 8.83
C PHE A 99 27.84 -34.16 8.84
N ALA A 100 26.63 -34.52 9.25
CA ALA A 100 26.14 -35.90 9.20
C ALA A 100 24.67 -35.93 8.78
N VAL A 101 24.34 -36.84 7.87
CA VAL A 101 22.98 -37.07 7.38
C VAL A 101 22.28 -38.00 8.36
N GLN A 102 21.10 -37.61 8.83
CA GLN A 102 20.30 -38.43 9.73
C GLN A 102 19.32 -39.30 8.96
N GLU A 103 18.68 -38.72 7.96
CA GLU A 103 17.71 -39.37 7.08
C GLU A 103 17.96 -38.87 5.66
N SER A 104 18.27 -39.80 4.76
CA SER A 104 18.59 -39.51 3.35
C SER A 104 17.36 -39.57 2.44
N ARG A 105 16.23 -40.10 2.92
CA ARG A 105 15.04 -40.28 2.09
C ARG A 105 14.34 -38.96 1.77
N HIS A 106 13.87 -38.88 0.53
CA HIS A 106 12.97 -37.84 0.05
C HIS A 106 11.65 -38.45 -0.41
N ASN A 107 10.56 -37.72 -0.25
CA ASN A 107 9.21 -38.11 -0.69
C ASN A 107 8.72 -37.25 -1.87
N HIS A 108 9.64 -36.64 -2.61
CA HIS A 108 9.34 -35.77 -3.73
C HIS A 108 10.40 -35.92 -4.82
N GLU A 109 10.03 -35.55 -6.04
CA GLU A 109 10.95 -35.57 -7.18
C GLU A 109 12.00 -34.44 -7.11
N PRO A 110 13.16 -34.62 -7.77
CA PRO A 110 14.10 -33.56 -8.04
C PRO A 110 13.40 -32.34 -8.65
N ARG A 111 13.81 -31.14 -8.24
CA ARG A 111 13.46 -29.91 -8.95
C ARG A 111 14.18 -29.96 -10.29
N VAL A 112 13.43 -30.27 -11.34
CA VAL A 112 13.88 -29.99 -12.70
C VAL A 112 14.11 -28.49 -12.78
N ALA A 113 15.32 -28.08 -13.14
CA ALA A 113 15.57 -26.72 -13.62
C ALA A 113 14.93 -26.61 -15.01
N THR A 114 13.59 -26.64 -15.08
CA THR A 114 12.89 -26.46 -16.34
C THR A 114 12.95 -24.98 -16.70
N ALA A 115 14.08 -24.58 -17.29
CA ALA A 115 14.14 -23.43 -18.17
C ALA A 115 13.80 -23.94 -19.58
N LEU A 116 12.51 -24.00 -19.90
CA LEU A 116 11.99 -24.10 -21.27
C LEU A 116 10.79 -23.12 -21.42
N PRO A 117 10.51 -22.65 -22.65
CA PRO A 117 10.08 -21.27 -22.90
C PRO A 117 8.62 -21.03 -22.49
N GLY A 118 8.44 -20.18 -21.48
CA GLY A 118 7.15 -19.87 -20.87
C GLY A 118 7.32 -19.31 -19.46
N GLN A 119 8.33 -18.46 -19.26
CA GLN A 119 8.81 -17.97 -17.96
C GLN A 119 7.74 -17.19 -17.17
N GLU A 120 6.89 -17.91 -16.45
CA GLU A 120 5.88 -17.36 -15.56
C GLU A 120 6.45 -16.89 -14.20
N ASN A 121 7.76 -16.99 -13.97
CA ASN A 121 8.42 -16.52 -12.75
C ASN A 121 9.82 -15.92 -12.99
N THR A 122 10.03 -15.21 -14.11
CA THR A 122 11.20 -14.35 -14.19
C THR A 122 11.09 -13.15 -13.26
N PRO A 123 12.23 -12.62 -12.78
CA PRO A 123 12.28 -11.31 -12.12
C PRO A 123 11.57 -10.23 -12.94
N LEU A 124 11.68 -10.29 -14.27
CA LEU A 124 11.00 -9.37 -15.19
C LEU A 124 9.47 -9.60 -15.20
N ALA A 125 8.98 -10.83 -15.35
CA ALA A 125 7.54 -11.11 -15.31
C ALA A 125 6.90 -10.80 -13.95
N GLN A 126 7.66 -10.92 -12.86
CA GLN A 126 7.22 -10.52 -11.52
C GLN A 126 7.16 -8.99 -11.40
N SER A 127 8.18 -8.28 -11.91
CA SER A 127 8.18 -6.81 -11.98
C SER A 127 7.03 -6.28 -12.85
N MET A 128 6.79 -6.89 -14.02
CA MET A 128 5.66 -6.55 -14.90
C MET A 128 4.32 -6.74 -14.20
N ARG A 129 4.08 -7.89 -13.55
CA ARG A 129 2.84 -8.10 -12.78
C ARG A 129 2.69 -7.12 -11.62
N SER A 130 3.77 -6.85 -10.89
CA SER A 130 3.76 -5.87 -9.80
C SER A 130 3.42 -4.47 -10.33
N PHE A 131 3.98 -4.11 -11.47
CA PHE A 131 3.72 -2.85 -12.16
C PHE A 131 2.27 -2.73 -12.64
N THR A 132 1.72 -3.77 -13.30
CA THR A 132 0.30 -3.82 -13.69
C THR A 132 -0.61 -3.62 -12.48
N ASN A 133 -0.38 -4.36 -11.39
CA ASN A 133 -1.17 -4.20 -10.17
C ASN A 133 -1.04 -2.81 -9.52
N LYS A 134 0.08 -2.10 -9.73
CA LYS A 134 0.24 -0.72 -9.25
C LYS A 134 -0.56 0.24 -10.14
N ILE A 135 -0.52 0.08 -11.45
CA ILE A 135 -1.32 0.85 -12.40
C ILE A 135 -2.81 0.69 -12.10
N ASP A 136 -3.29 -0.54 -11.86
CA ASP A 136 -4.70 -0.80 -11.58
C ASP A 136 -5.17 -0.05 -10.32
N ARG A 137 -4.34 0.02 -9.28
CA ARG A 137 -4.63 0.80 -8.06
C ARG A 137 -4.62 2.29 -8.34
N LEU A 138 -3.62 2.78 -9.07
CA LEU A 138 -3.49 4.19 -9.40
C LEU A 138 -4.67 4.67 -10.25
N SER A 139 -5.13 3.84 -11.20
CA SER A 139 -6.34 4.07 -11.98
C SER A 139 -7.59 4.14 -11.12
N HIS A 140 -7.72 3.27 -10.12
CA HIS A 140 -8.85 3.28 -9.20
C HIS A 140 -8.86 4.54 -8.32
N ASP A 141 -7.71 4.90 -7.76
CA ASP A 141 -7.54 6.10 -6.92
C ASP A 141 -7.76 7.39 -7.71
N MET A 142 -7.28 7.45 -8.96
CA MET A 142 -7.54 8.57 -9.87
C MET A 142 -9.04 8.69 -10.16
N SER A 143 -9.72 7.58 -10.46
CA SER A 143 -11.17 7.58 -10.69
C SER A 143 -11.94 8.09 -9.47
N GLY A 144 -11.52 7.66 -8.26
CA GLY A 144 -12.06 8.17 -7.00
C GLY A 144 -11.82 9.66 -6.78
N SER A 145 -10.65 10.15 -7.17
CA SER A 145 -10.29 11.57 -7.03
C SER A 145 -11.09 12.45 -7.98
N PHE A 146 -11.28 12.01 -9.23
CA PHE A 146 -12.14 12.70 -10.19
C PHE A 146 -13.58 12.82 -9.70
N MET A 147 -14.17 11.75 -9.16
CA MET A 147 -15.53 11.81 -8.60
C MET A 147 -15.66 12.84 -7.46
N ARG A 148 -14.65 12.97 -6.59
CA ARG A 148 -14.67 13.98 -5.52
C ARG A 148 -14.52 15.40 -6.06
N ILE A 149 -13.70 15.59 -7.08
CA ILE A 149 -13.52 16.88 -7.74
C ILE A 149 -14.83 17.30 -8.43
N GLU A 150 -15.48 16.39 -9.15
CA GLU A 150 -16.80 16.63 -9.75
C GLU A 150 -17.83 17.07 -8.69
N GLN A 151 -17.87 16.38 -7.55
CA GLN A 151 -18.78 16.73 -6.47
C GLN A 151 -18.45 18.11 -5.84
N ALA A 152 -17.16 18.45 -5.73
CA ALA A 152 -16.75 19.77 -5.25
C ALA A 152 -17.14 20.89 -6.23
N LEU A 153 -16.99 20.66 -7.53
CA LEU A 153 -17.40 21.58 -8.59
C LEU A 153 -18.92 21.80 -8.58
N ASP A 154 -19.71 20.73 -8.43
CA ASP A 154 -21.17 20.82 -8.32
C ASP A 154 -21.61 21.67 -7.10
N ASN A 155 -20.97 21.45 -5.94
CA ASN A 155 -21.22 22.26 -4.75
C ASN A 155 -20.84 23.73 -4.94
N MET A 156 -19.75 24.02 -5.67
CA MET A 156 -19.37 25.40 -5.99
C MET A 156 -20.38 26.05 -6.94
N ASN A 157 -20.87 25.34 -7.96
CA ASN A 157 -21.92 25.85 -8.85
C ASN A 157 -23.19 26.22 -8.08
N LYS A 158 -23.66 25.35 -7.17
CA LYS A 158 -24.81 25.65 -6.29
C LYS A 158 -24.61 26.87 -5.41
N ARG A 159 -23.37 27.11 -4.94
CA ARG A 159 -23.05 28.32 -4.15
C ARG A 159 -23.06 29.57 -5.03
N LEU A 160 -22.60 29.47 -6.27
CA LEU A 160 -22.66 30.57 -7.25
C LEU A 160 -24.12 30.92 -7.58
N GLU A 161 -24.98 29.94 -7.86
CA GLU A 161 -26.41 30.18 -8.09
C GLU A 161 -27.08 30.89 -6.91
N ASN A 162 -26.76 30.48 -5.67
CA ASN A 162 -27.29 31.16 -4.47
C ASN A 162 -26.79 32.61 -4.34
N LEU A 163 -25.54 32.87 -4.72
CA LEU A 163 -25.00 34.23 -4.75
C LEU A 163 -25.68 35.07 -5.83
N GLU A 164 -25.89 34.52 -7.02
CA GLU A 164 -26.61 35.17 -8.13
C GLU A 164 -28.03 35.53 -7.73
N ASN A 165 -28.78 34.62 -7.10
CA ASN A 165 -30.12 34.87 -6.60
C ASN A 165 -30.15 35.98 -5.54
N ARG A 166 -29.17 35.98 -4.63
CA ARG A 166 -29.05 37.03 -3.61
C ARG A 166 -28.72 38.37 -4.24
N ILE A 167 -27.82 38.41 -5.23
CA ILE A 167 -27.46 39.63 -5.95
C ILE A 167 -28.68 40.17 -6.71
N GLY A 168 -29.41 39.31 -7.42
CA GLY A 168 -30.65 39.68 -8.11
C GLY A 168 -31.72 40.25 -7.19
N SER A 169 -31.74 39.88 -5.90
CA SER A 169 -32.67 40.46 -4.92
C SER A 169 -32.34 41.90 -4.51
N TYR A 170 -31.11 42.36 -4.72
CA TYR A 170 -30.71 43.74 -4.41
C TYR A 170 -31.20 44.74 -5.45
N GLU A 171 -31.30 44.34 -6.72
CA GLU A 171 -31.76 45.20 -7.82
C GLU A 171 -33.12 45.88 -7.53
N PRO A 172 -34.22 45.15 -7.21
CA PRO A 172 -35.51 45.80 -6.89
C PRO A 172 -35.49 46.58 -5.57
N ARG A 173 -34.61 46.22 -4.62
CA ARG A 173 -34.44 46.96 -3.37
C ARG A 173 -33.79 48.31 -3.60
N PHE A 174 -32.79 48.38 -4.47
CA PHE A 174 -32.18 49.64 -4.89
C PHE A 174 -33.18 50.52 -5.63
N GLN A 175 -33.94 49.97 -6.57
CA GLN A 175 -35.01 50.70 -7.27
C GLN A 175 -36.07 51.26 -6.29
N ASN A 176 -36.45 50.50 -5.26
CA ASN A 176 -37.37 50.98 -4.24
C ASN A 176 -36.77 52.13 -3.40
N MET A 177 -35.49 52.03 -3.04
CA MET A 177 -34.79 53.11 -2.32
C MET A 177 -34.64 54.38 -3.16
N GLU A 178 -34.28 54.25 -4.45
CA GLU A 178 -34.21 55.38 -5.39
C GLU A 178 -35.57 56.07 -5.53
N GLY A 179 -36.66 55.31 -5.66
CA GLY A 179 -38.01 55.88 -5.74
C GLY A 179 -38.42 56.62 -4.45
N ARG A 180 -37.97 56.15 -3.28
CA ARG A 180 -38.18 56.86 -2.00
C ARG A 180 -37.36 58.16 -1.92
N LEU A 181 -36.11 58.14 -2.39
CA LEU A 181 -35.26 59.33 -2.44
C LEU A 181 -35.85 60.40 -3.37
N GLN A 182 -36.31 60.03 -4.56
CA GLN A 182 -36.99 60.96 -5.47
C GLN A 182 -38.24 61.59 -4.83
N ASN A 183 -39.03 60.83 -4.07
CA ASN A 183 -40.18 61.37 -3.34
C ASN A 183 -39.78 62.35 -2.23
N ILE A 184 -38.63 62.11 -1.57
CA ILE A 184 -38.09 63.03 -0.56
C ILE A 184 -37.53 64.28 -1.23
N GLU A 185 -36.78 64.15 -2.33
CA GLU A 185 -36.28 65.26 -3.13
C GLU A 185 -37.41 66.14 -3.67
N ALA A 186 -38.50 65.54 -4.18
CA ALA A 186 -39.67 66.28 -4.63
C ALA A 186 -40.36 67.07 -3.50
N ARG A 187 -40.35 66.54 -2.27
CA ARG A 187 -40.86 67.26 -1.09
C ARG A 187 -39.92 68.37 -0.62
N SER A 188 -38.62 68.15 -0.71
CA SER A 188 -37.60 69.13 -0.32
C SER A 188 -37.42 70.25 -1.35
N GLY A 189 -37.61 69.97 -2.65
CA GLY A 189 -37.64 70.97 -3.72
C GLY A 189 -38.88 71.87 -3.72
N GLY A 190 -39.89 71.56 -2.91
CA GLY A 190 -41.00 72.47 -2.60
C GLY A 190 -40.70 73.42 -1.43
N MET A 191 -39.52 73.31 -0.79
CA MET A 191 -39.02 74.23 0.23
C MET A 191 -37.99 75.22 -0.35
N ASP A 192 -38.22 75.72 -1.56
CA ASP A 192 -37.56 76.96 -1.99
C ASP A 192 -38.13 78.11 -1.13
N LEU A 193 -37.20 78.86 -0.53
CA LEU A 193 -37.45 79.99 0.37
C LEU A 193 -38.58 80.90 -0.15
N PRO A 194 -39.53 81.34 0.71
CA PRO A 194 -40.37 82.47 0.34
C PRO A 194 -39.47 83.70 0.13
N ASP A 195 -39.56 84.26 -1.07
CA ASP A 195 -38.90 85.49 -1.49
C ASP A 195 -39.07 86.58 -0.41
N MET A 196 -37.96 87.00 0.20
CA MET A 196 -37.92 88.01 1.27
C MET A 196 -38.42 89.39 0.81
N ASN A 197 -38.80 89.56 -0.45
CA ASN A 197 -39.41 90.79 -0.96
C ASN A 197 -40.91 90.93 -0.62
N ASP A 198 -41.64 89.84 -0.33
CA ASP A 198 -43.09 89.91 -0.03
C ASP A 198 -43.35 90.28 1.46
N VAL A 199 -42.41 89.93 2.35
CA VAL A 199 -42.49 90.21 3.79
C VAL A 199 -42.34 91.71 4.07
N ASP A 200 -41.47 92.41 3.34
CA ASP A 200 -41.23 93.85 3.50
C ASP A 200 -42.39 94.69 2.91
N ALA A 201 -42.99 94.23 1.80
CA ALA A 201 -44.17 94.85 1.21
C ALA A 201 -45.41 94.79 2.13
N ARG A 202 -45.54 93.71 2.92
CA ARG A 202 -46.66 93.54 3.87
C ARG A 202 -46.47 94.31 5.18
N LEU A 203 -45.24 94.57 5.61
CA LEU A 203 -44.97 95.33 6.83
C LEU A 203 -45.24 96.84 6.64
N LEU A 204 -45.01 97.38 5.44
CA LEU A 204 -45.23 98.79 5.12
C LEU A 204 -46.72 99.18 4.93
N GLN A 205 -47.62 98.21 4.76
CA GLN A 205 -49.06 98.45 4.61
C GLN A 205 -49.85 98.38 5.93
N GLY A 206 -49.23 97.94 7.02
CA GLY A 206 -49.87 97.76 8.34
C GLY A 206 -49.66 98.90 9.35
N GLY A 207 -48.93 99.95 8.98
CA GLY A 207 -48.61 101.08 9.86
C GLY A 207 -49.50 102.31 9.66
N VAL A 208 -50.80 102.20 9.91
CA VAL A 208 -51.70 103.36 10.12
C VAL A 208 -52.65 103.06 11.26
N MET A 209 -52.31 103.56 12.45
CA MET A 209 -53.12 104.20 13.49
C MET A 209 -52.32 104.22 14.79
#